data_AF-A0A839W6S9-F1
#
_entry.id   AF-A0A839W6S9-F1
#
_cell.length_a   1.000
_cell.length_b   1.000
_cell.length_c   1.000
_cell.angle_alpha   90.00
_cell.angle_beta   90.00
_cell.angle_gamma   90.00
#
_symmetry.space_group_name_H-M   'P 1'
#
loop_
_entity.id
_entity.type
_entity.pdbx_description
1 polymer ?
#
loop_
_entity_poly.entity_id
_entity_poly.type
_entity_poly.pdbx_seq_one_letter_code
_entity_poly.pdbx_strand_id
1 'polypeptide(L)'
;MSVDIFNHSKLKIGASVKSVAPFFQNKNANGSVTRRFPGIQYYQLDMDVSFQAEDQYLFEQWLAEYRYGKPFTFPLSRSVNMKYRGKQTTAISTTTAPTAGGRVVGMSAELEPGTKFNFQNHPKVYEIVNYDRATGTATIFPNLRQQVQAGEIIRYQNPALTLMLTTGTVDIPLTQIVQLKLETTEAI
;
A
#
# COMPACT_ATOMS: atom_id res chain seq x y z
N MET A 1 6.10 19.91 -14.33
CA MET A 1 6.36 18.80 -13.39
C MET A 1 5.18 18.72 -12.45
N SER A 2 4.67 17.53 -12.18
CA SER A 2 3.59 17.30 -11.21
C SER A 2 4.00 17.80 -9.83
N VAL A 3 3.14 18.54 -9.12
CA VAL A 3 3.41 18.94 -7.73
C VAL A 3 3.42 17.68 -6.86
N ASP A 4 4.53 17.41 -6.17
CA ASP A 4 4.59 16.32 -5.18
C ASP A 4 4.09 16.82 -3.83
N ILE A 5 2.79 16.62 -3.57
CA ILE A 5 2.14 17.09 -2.34
C ILE A 5 2.69 16.42 -1.08
N PHE A 6 3.34 15.25 -1.20
CA PHE A 6 3.86 14.53 -0.05
C PHE A 6 5.19 15.13 0.42
N ASN A 7 6.01 15.62 -0.52
CA ASN A 7 7.32 16.21 -0.22
C ASN A 7 7.31 17.75 -0.15
N HIS A 8 6.18 18.39 -0.43
CA HIS A 8 6.09 19.86 -0.43
C HIS A 8 6.01 20.44 0.99
N SER A 9 6.91 21.36 1.35
CA SER A 9 7.01 21.91 2.71
C SER A 9 5.77 22.68 3.19
N LYS A 10 5.04 23.27 2.24
CA LYS A 10 3.83 24.08 2.48
C LYS A 10 2.54 23.27 2.65
N LEU A 11 2.54 22.01 2.22
CA LEU A 11 1.39 21.11 2.33
C LEU A 11 1.64 20.16 3.51
N LYS A 12 0.68 20.08 4.44
CA LYS A 12 0.72 19.13 5.55
C LYS A 12 -0.23 17.98 5.25
N ILE A 13 0.31 16.77 5.18
CA ILE A 13 -0.46 15.57 4.84
C ILE A 13 -0.57 14.67 6.07
N GLY A 14 -1.79 14.50 6.57
CA GLY A 14 -2.19 13.38 7.42
C GLY A 14 -2.77 12.27 6.56
N ALA A 15 -2.61 11.01 6.97
CA ALA A 15 -3.22 9.90 6.25
C ALA A 15 -3.55 8.72 7.17
N SER A 16 -4.67 8.07 6.91
CA SER A 16 -5.08 6.81 7.56
C SER A 16 -5.30 5.75 6.50
N VAL A 17 -4.79 4.54 6.75
CA VAL A 17 -4.83 3.43 5.79
C VAL A 17 -5.71 2.30 6.30
N LYS A 18 -6.57 1.77 5.43
CA LYS A 18 -7.42 0.61 5.68
C LYS A 18 -7.02 -0.52 4.75
N SER A 19 -6.83 -1.71 5.30
CA SER A 19 -6.68 -2.94 4.50
C SER A 19 -8.05 -3.57 4.33
N VAL A 20 -8.65 -3.43 3.15
CA VAL A 20 -10.00 -3.93 2.87
C VAL A 20 -9.87 -5.31 2.22
N ALA A 21 -10.30 -6.34 2.94
CA ALA A 21 -10.24 -7.73 2.51
C ALA A 21 -11.60 -8.41 2.75
N PRO A 22 -12.25 -8.97 1.71
CA PRO A 22 -13.52 -9.66 1.88
C PRO A 22 -13.28 -11.03 2.51
N PHE A 23 -13.40 -11.11 3.83
CA PHE A 23 -13.38 -12.37 4.54
C PHE A 23 -14.80 -12.88 4.76
N PHE A 24 -15.05 -14.11 4.32
CA PHE A 24 -16.24 -14.85 4.70
C PHE A 24 -15.89 -15.71 5.90
N GLN A 25 -16.63 -15.56 6.98
CA GLN A 25 -16.49 -16.37 8.18
C GLN A 25 -17.81 -17.08 8.44
N ASN A 26 -17.76 -18.41 8.55
CA ASN A 26 -18.88 -19.22 8.99
C ASN A 26 -18.51 -19.93 10.29
N LYS A 27 -19.39 -19.88 11.29
CA LYS A 27 -19.26 -20.63 12.53
C LYS A 27 -20.22 -21.81 12.45
N ASN A 28 -19.67 -23.01 12.32
CA ASN A 28 -20.45 -24.23 12.24
C ASN A 28 -21.11 -24.52 13.61
N ALA A 29 -22.18 -25.33 13.60
CA ALA A 29 -22.90 -25.71 14.82
C ALA A 29 -22.01 -26.42 15.87
N ASN A 30 -20.93 -27.08 15.43
CA ASN A 30 -19.93 -27.70 16.30
C ASN A 30 -18.88 -26.72 16.87
N GLY A 31 -19.04 -25.41 16.66
CA GLY A 31 -18.13 -24.37 17.13
C GLY A 31 -16.89 -24.13 16.26
N SER A 32 -16.64 -24.97 15.24
CA SER A 32 -15.54 -24.72 14.29
C SER A 32 -15.80 -23.49 13.42
N VAL A 33 -14.74 -22.70 13.18
CA VAL A 33 -14.82 -21.49 12.36
C VAL A 33 -14.12 -21.74 11.03
N THR A 34 -14.85 -21.59 9.93
CA THR A 34 -14.28 -21.61 8.58
C THR A 34 -14.14 -20.18 8.09
N ARG A 35 -12.92 -19.78 7.69
CA ARG A 35 -12.65 -18.47 7.09
C ARG A 35 -12.16 -18.64 5.66
N ARG A 36 -12.80 -17.98 4.71
CA ARG A 36 -12.43 -17.97 3.29
C ARG A 36 -12.18 -16.54 2.81
N PHE A 37 -11.28 -16.39 1.85
CA PHE A 37 -10.94 -15.12 1.21
C PHE A 37 -11.17 -15.26 -0.31
N PRO A 38 -12.39 -14.98 -0.81
CA PRO A 38 -12.75 -15.20 -2.22
C PRO A 38 -12.59 -13.95 -3.10
N GLY A 39 -12.12 -12.82 -2.57
CA GLY A 39 -12.01 -11.57 -3.32
C GLY A 39 -10.62 -10.95 -3.29
N ILE A 40 -10.50 -9.73 -3.82
CA ILE A 40 -9.24 -8.99 -3.89
C ILE A 40 -9.14 -8.11 -2.66
N GLN A 41 -8.02 -8.21 -1.95
CA GLN A 41 -7.69 -7.23 -0.92
C GLN A 41 -7.14 -5.99 -1.62
N TYR A 42 -7.52 -4.82 -1.13
CA TYR A 42 -6.99 -3.54 -1.58
C TYR A 42 -6.83 -2.59 -0.40
N TYR A 43 -5.92 -1.63 -0.52
CA TYR A 43 -5.79 -0.55 0.45
C TYR A 43 -6.71 0.62 0.09
N GLN A 44 -7.33 1.22 1.10
CA GLN A 44 -7.93 2.54 1.02
C GLN A 44 -7.11 3.50 1.87
N LEU A 45 -6.87 4.71 1.38
CA LEU A 45 -6.17 5.74 2.11
C LEU A 45 -7.05 7.00 2.16
N ASP A 46 -7.44 7.37 3.39
CA ASP A 46 -8.11 8.62 3.68
C ASP A 46 -7.02 9.64 4.03
N MET A 47 -6.90 10.70 3.25
CA MET A 47 -5.86 11.73 3.38
C MET A 47 -6.47 13.04 3.86
N ASP A 48 -5.84 13.65 4.85
CA ASP A 48 -6.12 15.00 5.31
C ASP A 48 -5.02 15.92 4.76
N VAL A 49 -5.38 16.87 3.90
CA VAL A 49 -4.46 17.84 3.31
C VAL A 49 -4.72 19.20 3.95
N SER A 50 -3.71 19.81 4.56
CA SER A 50 -3.83 21.13 5.19
C SER A 50 -2.77 22.11 4.69
N PHE A 51 -3.16 23.34 4.38
CA PHE A 51 -2.29 24.40 3.85
C PHE A 51 -2.85 25.81 4.11
N GLN A 52 -2.01 26.83 3.93
CA GLN A 52 -2.45 28.23 3.91
C GLN A 52 -3.18 28.53 2.59
N ALA A 53 -4.24 29.32 2.62
CA ALA A 53 -5.06 29.62 1.44
C ALA A 53 -4.25 30.16 0.24
N GLU A 54 -3.20 30.93 0.52
CA GLU A 54 -2.28 31.46 -0.51
C GLU A 54 -1.58 30.36 -1.32
N ASP A 55 -1.46 29.14 -0.78
CA ASP A 55 -0.80 28.00 -1.38
C ASP A 55 -1.77 27.04 -2.10
N GLN A 56 -3.06 27.38 -2.18
CA GLN A 56 -4.10 26.53 -2.79
C GLN A 56 -3.75 26.11 -4.23
N TYR A 57 -3.11 26.98 -5.00
CA TYR A 57 -2.71 26.68 -6.39
C TYR A 57 -1.83 25.42 -6.51
N LEU A 58 -1.04 25.09 -5.47
CA LEU A 58 -0.21 23.88 -5.46
C LEU A 58 -1.07 22.63 -5.37
N PHE A 59 -2.10 22.67 -4.51
CA PHE A 59 -3.06 21.60 -4.38
C PHE A 59 -3.89 21.44 -5.65
N GLU A 60 -4.34 22.55 -6.26
CA GLU A 60 -5.11 22.53 -7.50
C GLU A 60 -4.33 21.94 -8.68
N GLN A 61 -3.03 22.25 -8.81
CA GLN A 61 -2.18 21.63 -9.83
C GLN A 61 -2.10 20.12 -9.67
N TRP A 62 -1.91 19.63 -8.44
CA TRP A 62 -1.94 18.21 -8.13
C TRP A 62 -3.32 17.60 -8.42
N LEU A 63 -4.39 18.23 -7.93
CA LEU A 63 -5.76 17.73 -8.11
C LEU A 63 -6.13 17.64 -9.60
N ALA A 64 -5.79 18.63 -10.41
CA ALA A 64 -6.05 18.64 -11.85
C ALA A 64 -5.43 17.41 -12.56
N GLU A 65 -4.27 16.97 -12.12
CA GLU A 65 -3.56 15.83 -12.69
C GLU A 65 -4.17 14.48 -12.29
N TYR A 66 -4.62 14.33 -11.04
CA TYR A 66 -5.05 13.03 -10.50
C TYR A 66 -6.58 12.84 -10.43
N ARG A 67 -7.38 13.91 -10.60
CA ARG A 67 -8.86 13.84 -10.49
C ARG A 67 -9.55 12.89 -11.47
N TYR A 68 -8.91 12.57 -12.59
CA TYR A 68 -9.46 11.66 -13.62
C TYR A 68 -8.92 10.23 -13.51
N GLY A 69 -8.53 9.82 -12.31
CA GLY A 69 -8.13 8.43 -12.05
C GLY A 69 -6.69 8.11 -12.42
N LYS A 70 -5.84 9.12 -12.64
CA LYS A 70 -4.41 8.88 -12.82
C LYS A 70 -3.82 8.34 -11.50
N PRO A 71 -3.04 7.25 -11.52
CA PRO A 71 -2.40 6.75 -10.31
C PRO A 71 -1.27 7.66 -9.82
N PHE A 72 -1.09 7.74 -8.51
CA PHE A 72 0.05 8.36 -7.84
C PHE A 72 0.63 7.43 -6.77
N THR A 73 1.85 7.72 -6.31
CA THR A 73 2.54 6.89 -5.31
C THR A 73 2.59 7.57 -3.95
N PHE A 74 2.13 6.87 -2.91
CA PHE A 74 2.34 7.24 -1.52
C PHE A 74 3.49 6.40 -0.93
N PRO A 75 4.64 7.01 -0.56
CA PRO A 75 5.77 6.27 -0.02
C PRO A 75 5.51 5.82 1.42
N LEU A 76 5.36 4.51 1.64
CA LEU A 76 5.13 3.94 2.97
C LEU A 76 6.37 4.07 3.88
N SER A 77 7.57 4.23 3.33
CA SER A 77 8.78 4.47 4.12
C SER A 77 8.72 5.75 4.96
N ARG A 78 7.84 6.69 4.61
CA ARG A 78 7.60 7.91 5.39
C ARG A 78 6.61 7.71 6.54
N SER A 79 5.89 6.59 6.56
CA SER A 79 5.01 6.24 7.67
C SER A 79 5.82 5.70 8.84
N VAL A 80 5.66 6.29 10.03
CA VAL A 80 6.26 5.79 11.27
C VAL A 80 5.82 4.33 11.54
N ASN A 81 4.58 4.00 11.15
CA ASN A 81 3.94 2.74 11.51
C ASN A 81 4.01 1.68 10.40
N MET A 82 4.18 2.08 9.14
CA MET A 82 4.25 1.16 7.99
C MET A 82 5.64 1.01 7.36
N LYS A 83 6.64 1.81 7.77
CA LYS A 83 8.02 1.62 7.34
C LYS A 83 8.60 0.30 7.85
N TYR A 84 9.60 -0.22 7.13
CA TYR A 84 10.39 -1.35 7.62
C TYR A 84 11.10 -1.00 8.93
N ARG A 85 11.05 -1.91 9.90
CA ARG A 85 11.66 -1.77 11.23
C ARG A 85 12.56 -2.96 11.61
N GLY A 86 12.76 -3.90 10.70
CA GLY A 86 13.57 -5.07 10.94
C GLY A 86 15.06 -4.81 10.74
N LYS A 87 15.86 -5.88 10.75
CA LYS A 87 17.33 -5.81 10.72
C LYS A 87 17.95 -5.87 9.33
N GLN A 88 17.17 -6.20 8.29
CA GLN A 88 17.70 -6.39 6.94
C GLN A 88 18.11 -5.08 6.28
N THR A 89 19.35 -5.04 5.82
CA THR A 89 19.92 -3.87 5.11
C THR A 89 20.27 -4.16 3.66
N THR A 90 20.26 -5.42 3.24
CA THR A 90 20.70 -5.87 1.91
C THR A 90 19.53 -6.06 0.96
N ALA A 91 19.81 -6.07 -0.34
CA ALA A 91 18.79 -6.37 -1.33
C ALA A 91 18.29 -7.81 -1.16
N ILE A 92 16.97 -7.97 -1.07
CA ILE A 92 16.30 -9.28 -1.03
C ILE A 92 15.62 -9.50 -2.37
N SER A 93 15.79 -10.71 -2.90
CA SER A 93 15.13 -11.14 -4.12
C SER A 93 14.33 -12.40 -3.86
N THR A 94 13.40 -12.69 -4.75
CA THR A 94 12.71 -13.97 -4.79
C THR A 94 13.66 -15.07 -5.25
N THR A 95 13.50 -16.28 -4.73
CA THR A 95 14.27 -17.46 -5.14
C THR A 95 13.43 -18.47 -5.92
N THR A 96 12.11 -18.29 -5.92
CA THR A 96 11.14 -19.11 -6.66
C THR A 96 10.29 -18.26 -7.59
N ALA A 97 9.61 -18.90 -8.53
CA ALA A 97 8.72 -18.24 -9.50
C ALA A 97 7.24 -18.65 -9.30
N PRO A 98 6.62 -18.32 -8.14
CA PRO A 98 5.25 -18.72 -7.84
C PRO A 98 4.24 -18.03 -8.77
N THR A 99 3.22 -18.78 -9.19
CA THR A 99 2.15 -18.29 -10.07
C THR A 99 1.17 -17.36 -9.35
N ALA A 100 0.38 -16.61 -10.12
CA ALA A 100 -0.74 -15.85 -9.59
C ALA A 100 -1.67 -16.73 -8.73
N GLY A 101 -2.22 -16.17 -7.66
CA GLY A 101 -3.00 -16.89 -6.65
C GLY A 101 -2.17 -17.63 -5.59
N GLY A 102 -0.86 -17.80 -5.82
CA GLY A 102 0.07 -18.36 -4.83
C GLY A 102 0.20 -17.47 -3.59
N ARG A 103 0.58 -18.07 -2.45
CA ARG A 103 0.80 -17.36 -1.17
C ARG A 103 2.15 -17.65 -0.53
N VAL A 104 2.93 -18.55 -1.11
CA VAL A 104 4.25 -18.95 -0.60
C VAL A 104 5.28 -18.53 -1.62
N VAL A 105 6.26 -17.75 -1.19
CA VAL A 105 7.29 -17.16 -2.04
C VAL A 105 8.65 -17.44 -1.42
N GLY A 106 9.58 -18.00 -2.18
CA GLY A 106 10.96 -18.17 -1.73
C GLY A 106 11.67 -16.82 -1.72
N MET A 107 12.47 -16.55 -0.69
CA MET A 107 13.22 -15.30 -0.56
C MET A 107 14.69 -15.58 -0.24
N SER A 108 15.58 -14.69 -0.71
CA SER A 108 17.03 -14.84 -0.48
C SER A 108 17.44 -14.60 0.98
N ALA A 109 16.59 -13.93 1.76
CA ALA A 109 16.76 -13.70 3.18
C ALA A 109 15.42 -13.52 3.89
N GLU A 110 15.44 -13.66 5.22
CA GLU A 110 14.27 -13.49 6.08
C GLU A 110 13.80 -12.04 6.14
N LEU A 111 12.51 -11.83 5.93
CA LEU A 111 11.78 -10.63 6.34
C LEU A 111 10.84 -10.97 7.49
N GLU A 112 10.80 -10.11 8.51
CA GLU A 112 10.00 -10.34 9.71
C GLU A 112 8.50 -10.27 9.41
N PRO A 113 7.65 -11.09 10.07
CA PRO A 113 6.20 -10.98 9.98
C PRO A 113 5.70 -9.56 10.23
N GLY A 114 4.70 -9.13 9.45
CA GLY A 114 4.18 -7.76 9.45
C GLY A 114 4.87 -6.83 8.45
N THR A 115 6.05 -7.18 7.94
CA THR A 115 6.79 -6.38 6.96
C THR A 115 5.97 -6.16 5.69
N LYS A 116 5.83 -4.90 5.29
CA LYS A 116 5.18 -4.51 4.04
C LYS A 116 6.19 -4.39 2.92
N PHE A 117 5.85 -4.85 1.72
CA PHE A 117 6.75 -4.82 0.57
C PHE A 117 5.99 -4.80 -0.76
N ASN A 118 6.66 -4.40 -1.83
CA ASN A 118 6.20 -4.59 -3.21
C ASN A 118 7.13 -5.57 -3.93
N PHE A 119 6.59 -6.32 -4.87
CA PHE A 119 7.42 -6.95 -5.91
C PHE A 119 7.83 -5.89 -6.95
N GLN A 120 8.91 -6.13 -7.67
CA GLN A 120 9.44 -5.16 -8.64
C GLN A 120 8.51 -5.02 -9.86
N ASN A 121 7.85 -6.11 -10.25
CA ASN A 121 7.07 -6.23 -11.48
C ASN A 121 5.65 -5.67 -11.36
N HIS A 122 5.15 -5.39 -10.16
CA HIS A 122 3.78 -4.93 -9.99
C HIS A 122 3.56 -4.09 -8.71
N PRO A 123 2.58 -3.16 -8.70
CA PRO A 123 2.47 -2.11 -7.68
C PRO A 123 1.81 -2.53 -6.37
N LYS A 124 1.17 -3.71 -6.32
CA LYS A 124 0.49 -4.22 -5.13
C LYS A 124 1.42 -4.28 -3.90
N VAL A 125 0.94 -3.81 -2.76
CA VAL A 125 1.63 -4.00 -1.46
C VAL A 125 1.19 -5.31 -0.82
N TYR A 126 2.17 -6.09 -0.35
CA TYR A 126 2.00 -7.32 0.42
C TYR A 126 2.50 -7.18 1.85
N GLU A 127 2.12 -8.14 2.66
CA GLU A 127 2.57 -8.35 4.02
C GLU A 127 3.14 -9.75 4.21
N ILE A 128 4.27 -9.86 4.91
CA ILE A 128 4.76 -11.14 5.40
C ILE A 128 3.86 -11.62 6.54
N VAL A 129 3.26 -12.79 6.39
CA VAL A 129 2.48 -13.45 7.45
C VAL A 129 3.39 -14.33 8.30
N ASN A 130 4.29 -15.07 7.66
CA ASN A 130 5.24 -15.95 8.31
C ASN A 130 6.47 -16.16 7.43
N TYR A 131 7.62 -16.47 8.04
CA TYR A 131 8.82 -16.90 7.33
C TYR A 131 9.30 -18.23 7.88
N ASP A 132 9.44 -19.22 7.00
CA ASP A 132 10.00 -20.53 7.32
C ASP A 132 11.49 -20.56 6.94
N ARG A 133 12.34 -20.58 7.96
CA ARG A 133 13.80 -20.61 7.82
C ARG A 133 14.34 -21.92 7.27
N ALA A 134 13.64 -23.03 7.47
CA ALA A 134 14.10 -24.33 6.99
C ALA A 134 13.96 -24.43 5.47
N THR A 135 12.89 -23.86 4.93
CA THR A 135 12.62 -23.86 3.48
C THR A 135 13.05 -22.58 2.78
N GLY A 136 13.35 -21.51 3.51
CA GLY A 136 13.66 -20.19 2.94
C GLY A 136 12.46 -19.54 2.25
N THR A 137 11.25 -19.80 2.77
CA THR A 137 10.00 -19.34 2.14
C THR A 137 9.19 -18.44 3.08
N ALA A 138 8.60 -17.40 2.51
CA ALA A 138 7.64 -16.54 3.18
C ALA A 138 6.21 -16.90 2.77
N THR A 139 5.32 -17.01 3.74
CA THR A 139 3.88 -16.92 3.50
C THR A 139 3.47 -15.46 3.50
N ILE A 140 2.73 -15.03 2.47
CA ILE A 140 2.37 -13.63 2.25
C ILE A 140 0.85 -13.42 2.25
N PHE A 141 0.43 -12.18 2.48
CA PHE A 141 -0.94 -11.73 2.35
C PHE A 141 -1.02 -10.39 1.60
N PRO A 142 -1.97 -10.19 0.67
CA PRO A 142 -2.87 -11.20 0.11
C PRO A 142 -2.15 -12.19 -0.81
N ASN A 143 -2.89 -13.10 -1.45
CA ASN A 143 -2.36 -13.96 -2.51
C ASN A 143 -1.80 -13.12 -3.67
N LEU A 144 -0.83 -13.68 -4.40
CA LEU A 144 -0.19 -13.06 -5.56
C LEU A 144 -1.21 -12.64 -6.62
N ARG A 145 -1.07 -11.41 -7.12
CA ARG A 145 -1.94 -10.87 -8.19
C ARG A 145 -1.45 -11.29 -9.56
N GLN A 146 -0.15 -11.47 -9.70
CA GLN A 146 0.54 -11.86 -10.92
C GLN A 146 1.64 -12.87 -10.57
N GLN A 147 2.18 -13.55 -11.58
CA GLN A 147 3.33 -14.43 -11.37
C GLN A 147 4.54 -13.59 -10.96
N VAL A 148 5.25 -14.05 -9.93
CA VAL A 148 6.54 -13.49 -9.53
C VAL A 148 7.63 -14.27 -10.23
N GLN A 149 8.68 -13.59 -10.70
CA GLN A 149 9.83 -14.23 -11.35
C GLN A 149 10.87 -14.62 -10.30
N ALA A 150 11.68 -15.64 -10.57
CA ALA A 150 12.85 -15.91 -9.73
C ALA A 150 13.91 -14.81 -9.93
N GLY A 151 14.56 -14.36 -8.86
CA GLY A 151 15.53 -13.26 -8.88
C GLY A 151 14.89 -11.86 -8.87
N GLU A 152 13.57 -11.78 -8.75
CA GLU A 152 12.86 -10.51 -8.71
C GLU A 152 13.08 -9.76 -7.39
N ILE A 153 13.35 -8.45 -7.44
CA ILE A 153 13.65 -7.66 -6.25
C ILE A 153 12.39 -7.45 -5.40
N ILE A 154 12.55 -7.63 -4.09
CA ILE A 154 11.54 -7.32 -3.08
C ILE A 154 11.83 -5.92 -2.49
N ARG A 155 10.93 -4.97 -2.73
CA ARG A 155 11.04 -3.58 -2.25
C ARG A 155 10.43 -3.45 -0.85
N TYR A 156 11.20 -3.83 0.17
CA TYR A 156 10.75 -3.78 1.57
C TYR A 156 11.22 -2.53 2.33
N GLN A 157 12.34 -1.90 1.94
CA GLN A 157 12.85 -0.69 2.60
C GLN A 157 12.06 0.56 2.23
N ASN A 158 11.63 0.65 0.97
CA ASN A 158 10.83 1.74 0.43
C ASN A 158 9.58 1.21 -0.28
N PRO A 159 8.68 0.53 0.44
CA PRO A 159 7.42 0.12 -0.16
C PRO A 159 6.57 1.35 -0.45
N ALA A 160 5.71 1.24 -1.46
CA ALA A 160 4.92 2.32 -1.97
C ALA A 160 3.51 1.83 -2.30
N LEU A 161 2.51 2.57 -1.83
CA LEU A 161 1.13 2.38 -2.26
C LEU A 161 0.94 3.13 -3.57
N THR A 162 0.48 2.44 -4.60
CA THR A 162 -0.01 3.09 -5.81
C THR A 162 -1.50 3.30 -5.66
N LEU A 163 -1.95 4.55 -5.70
CA LEU A 163 -3.30 4.97 -5.32
C LEU A 163 -3.94 5.77 -6.45
N MET A 164 -5.26 5.79 -6.46
CA MET A 164 -6.09 6.58 -7.35
C MET A 164 -7.09 7.37 -6.50
N LEU A 165 -7.33 8.64 -6.87
CA LEU A 165 -8.33 9.45 -6.19
C LEU A 165 -9.74 8.90 -6.47
N THR A 166 -10.53 8.72 -5.42
CA THR A 166 -11.93 8.28 -5.52
C THR A 166 -12.92 9.28 -4.96
N THR A 167 -12.45 10.38 -4.37
CA THR A 167 -13.30 11.50 -3.97
C THR A 167 -14.09 12.05 -5.14
N GLY A 168 -15.41 12.00 -5.06
CA GLY A 168 -16.31 12.52 -6.10
C GLY A 168 -16.44 14.05 -6.10
N THR A 169 -16.46 14.67 -4.91
CA THR A 169 -16.59 16.12 -4.73
C THR A 169 -15.56 16.61 -3.72
N VAL A 170 -14.86 17.70 -4.05
CA VAL A 170 -13.90 18.34 -3.15
C VAL A 170 -14.46 19.71 -2.78
N ASP A 171 -14.93 19.85 -1.54
CA ASP A 171 -15.44 21.11 -1.01
C ASP A 171 -14.27 21.98 -0.54
N ILE A 172 -14.06 23.13 -1.19
CA ILE A 172 -12.95 24.04 -0.87
C ILE A 172 -13.48 25.15 0.07
N PRO A 173 -13.07 25.17 1.35
CA PRO A 173 -13.46 26.23 2.27
C PRO A 173 -12.75 27.55 1.92
N LEU A 174 -13.48 28.67 1.98
CA LEU A 174 -12.93 30.02 1.78
C LEU A 174 -12.39 30.59 3.10
N THR A 175 -11.41 29.91 3.69
CA THR A 175 -10.79 30.24 4.98
C THR A 175 -9.28 30.43 4.83
N GLN A 176 -8.63 31.13 5.76
CA GLN A 176 -7.18 31.38 5.72
C GLN A 176 -6.35 30.09 5.79
N ILE A 177 -6.82 29.11 6.55
CA ILE A 177 -6.26 27.76 6.61
C ILE A 177 -7.28 26.83 5.98
N VAL A 178 -6.85 26.09 4.96
CA VAL A 178 -7.67 25.12 4.25
C VAL A 178 -7.34 23.73 4.78
N GLN A 179 -8.38 22.94 5.03
CA GLN A 179 -8.28 21.52 5.40
C GLN A 179 -9.22 20.73 4.50
N LEU A 180 -8.67 19.78 3.75
CA LEU A 180 -9.40 18.95 2.79
C LEU A 180 -9.26 17.48 3.15
N LYS A 181 -10.32 16.73 2.93
CA LYS A 181 -10.32 15.27 3.05
C LYS A 181 -10.43 14.65 1.67
N LEU A 182 -9.54 13.71 1.39
CA LEU A 182 -9.52 12.96 0.15
C LEU A 182 -9.56 11.48 0.45
N GLU A 183 -10.29 10.75 -0.38
CA GLU A 183 -10.44 9.31 -0.35
C GLU A 183 -9.76 8.76 -1.58
N THR A 184 -9.01 7.69 -1.38
CA THR A 184 -8.24 7.06 -2.45
C THR A 184 -8.28 5.55 -2.29
N THR A 185 -8.14 4.85 -3.40
CA THR A 185 -8.09 3.40 -3.45
C THR A 185 -6.81 2.95 -4.13
N GLU A 186 -6.30 1.79 -3.73
CA GLU A 186 -5.15 1.18 -4.40
C GLU A 186 -5.47 0.91 -5.87
N ALA A 187 -4.59 1.39 -6.76
CA ALA A 187 -4.62 1.10 -8.18
C ALA A 187 -3.83 -0.20 -8.41
N ILE A 188 -4.55 -1.29 -8.68
CA ILE A 188 -4.03 -2.67 -8.76
C ILE A 188 -4.02 -3.16 -10.20
#